data_AF-A0A2E4YXW2-F1
#
_entry.id   AF-A0A2E4YXW2-F1
#
_cell.length_a   1.000
_cell.length_b   1.000
_cell.length_c   1.000
_cell.angle_alpha   90.00
_cell.angle_beta   90.00
_cell.angle_gamma   90.00
#
_symmetry.space_group_name_H-M   'P 1'
#
loop_
_entity.id
_entity.type
_entity.pdbx_description
1 polymer ?
#
loop_
_entity_poly.entity_id
_entity_poly.type
_entity_poly.pdbx_seq_one_letter_code
_entity_poly.pdbx_strand_id
1 'polypeptide(L)'
;MAKKDEDRELLGKLKHALEVQEQLELENARLQKDMYAMEARVVELRRMLAGGAVTGSDAPSPAQRSAVHEKIFRAMTTKQHVVMQCVLLGLSNKEIEGRMGVQENTVKTYVRGMLGKFGLSSRHQLEGEVSDALDSMTDADYEAASGGLPKSWARDWVKKDPFKKLYYGKTR
;
A
#
# COMPACT_ATOMS: atom_id res chain seq x y z
N MET A 1 39.38 16.06 29.44
CA MET A 1 38.27 15.58 30.31
C MET A 1 36.92 15.84 29.66
N ALA A 2 36.58 17.09 29.31
CA ALA A 2 35.30 17.46 28.69
C ALA A 2 34.81 16.56 27.52
N LYS A 3 35.67 16.23 26.56
CA LYS A 3 35.30 15.41 25.39
C LYS A 3 34.85 13.98 25.77
N LYS A 4 35.39 13.42 26.86
CA LYS A 4 35.08 12.08 27.33
C LYS A 4 33.73 12.02 28.06
N ASP A 5 33.34 13.14 28.67
CA ASP A 5 32.03 13.29 29.31
C ASP A 5 30.93 13.53 28.26
N GLU A 6 31.24 14.31 27.22
CA GLU A 6 30.37 14.53 26.05
C GLU A 6 30.09 13.23 25.29
N ASP A 7 31.13 12.42 25.05
CA ASP A 7 30.99 11.10 24.41
C ASP A 7 30.14 10.14 25.26
N ARG A 8 30.25 10.21 26.60
CA ARG A 8 29.46 9.39 27.52
C ARG A 8 27.98 9.81 27.52
N GLU A 9 27.71 11.11 27.42
CA GLU A 9 26.36 11.65 27.31
C GLU A 9 25.70 11.27 25.97
N LEU A 10 26.46 11.37 24.86
CA LEU A 10 26.02 10.94 23.53
C LEU A 10 25.71 9.43 23.49
N LEU A 11 26.56 8.60 24.10
CA LEU A 11 26.32 7.16 24.26
C LEU A 11 25.04 6.86 25.06
N GLY A 12 24.75 7.66 26.09
CA GLY A 12 23.51 7.54 26.87
C GLY A 12 22.28 7.87 26.04
N LYS A 13 22.30 8.99 25.30
CA LYS A 13 21.23 9.40 24.39
C LYS A 13 20.99 8.38 23.28
N LEU A 14 22.06 7.79 22.72
CA LEU A 14 21.97 6.79 21.66
C LEU A 14 21.34 5.48 22.16
N LYS A 15 21.72 5.02 23.36
CA LYS A 15 21.11 3.84 23.99
C LYS A 15 19.62 4.03 24.25
N HIS A 16 19.26 5.19 24.80
CA HIS A 16 17.85 5.51 25.05
C HIS A 16 17.05 5.59 23.74
N ALA A 17 17.60 6.20 22.68
CA ALA A 17 16.97 6.22 21.37
C ALA A 17 16.79 4.80 20.79
N LEU A 18 17.74 3.90 21.02
CA LEU A 18 17.64 2.50 20.59
C LEU A 18 16.54 1.74 21.36
N GLU A 19 16.43 1.95 22.68
CA GLU A 19 15.37 1.36 23.51
C GLU A 19 13.98 1.87 23.10
N VAL A 20 13.86 3.17 22.82
CA VAL A 20 12.62 3.77 22.31
C VAL A 20 12.27 3.21 20.94
N GLN A 21 13.25 3.01 20.06
CA GLN A 21 13.05 2.40 18.75
C GLN A 21 12.51 0.96 18.87
N GLU A 22 13.10 0.15 19.76
CA GLU A 22 12.68 -1.23 20.02
C GLU A 22 11.26 -1.28 20.61
N GLN A 23 10.93 -0.39 21.54
CA GLN A 23 9.56 -0.23 22.07
C GLN A 23 8.57 0.11 20.96
N LEU A 24 8.93 1.03 20.06
CA LEU A 24 8.08 1.44 18.94
C LEU A 24 7.85 0.28 17.96
N GLU A 25 8.86 -0.54 17.70
CA GLU A 25 8.76 -1.72 16.83
C GLU A 25 7.84 -2.79 17.44
N LEU A 26 7.93 -3.02 18.75
CA LEU A 26 7.05 -3.93 19.47
C LEU A 26 5.60 -3.43 19.48
N GLU A 27 5.39 -2.13 19.67
CA GLU A 27 4.06 -1.52 19.63
C GLU A 27 3.46 -1.58 18.21
N ASN A 28 4.26 -1.34 17.17
CA ASN A 28 3.84 -1.50 15.79
C ASN A 28 3.44 -2.96 15.48
N ALA A 29 4.22 -3.94 15.93
CA ALA A 29 3.88 -5.35 15.75
C ALA A 29 2.58 -5.74 16.46
N ARG A 30 2.34 -5.17 17.65
CA ARG A 30 1.08 -5.34 18.40
C ARG A 30 -0.10 -4.71 17.65
N LEU A 31 0.03 -3.46 17.20
CA LEU A 31 -1.01 -2.77 16.47
C LEU A 31 -1.38 -3.49 15.16
N GLN A 32 -0.38 -4.03 14.46
CA GLN A 32 -0.62 -4.87 13.27
C GLN A 32 -1.42 -6.13 13.63
N LYS A 33 -1.08 -6.82 14.73
CA LYS A 33 -1.82 -8.00 15.18
C LYS A 33 -3.27 -7.67 15.52
N ASP A 34 -3.51 -6.56 16.21
CA ASP A 34 -4.84 -6.08 16.58
C ASP A 34 -5.65 -5.69 15.32
N MET A 35 -4.99 -5.09 14.32
CA MET A 35 -5.58 -4.76 13.03
C MET A 35 -5.99 -6.01 12.25
N TYR A 36 -5.13 -7.01 12.12
CA TYR A 36 -5.48 -8.30 11.50
C TYR A 36 -6.68 -8.97 12.20
N ALA A 37 -6.73 -8.91 13.54
CA ALA A 37 -7.87 -9.43 14.29
C ALA A 37 -9.15 -8.62 14.05
N MET A 38 -9.05 -7.30 13.89
CA MET A 38 -10.17 -6.43 13.56
C MET A 38 -10.67 -6.66 12.13
N GLU A 39 -9.78 -6.86 11.16
CA GLU A 39 -10.12 -7.20 9.79
C GLU A 39 -10.90 -8.52 9.72
N ALA A 40 -10.47 -9.54 10.46
CA ALA A 40 -11.21 -10.79 10.58
C ALA A 40 -12.63 -10.59 11.14
N ARG A 41 -12.79 -9.72 12.14
CA ARG A 41 -14.12 -9.36 12.70
C ARG A 41 -15.00 -8.61 11.68
N VAL A 42 -14.42 -7.73 10.87
CA VAL A 42 -15.13 -6.99 9.81
C VAL A 42 -15.63 -7.93 8.72
N VAL A 43 -14.83 -8.93 8.33
CA VAL A 43 -15.25 -9.96 7.37
C VAL A 43 -16.46 -10.74 7.89
N GLU A 44 -16.45 -11.09 9.18
CA GLU A 44 -17.57 -11.81 9.79
C GLU A 44 -18.84 -10.95 9.86
N LEU A 45 -18.73 -9.68 10.28
CA LEU A 45 -19.85 -8.73 10.26
C LEU A 45 -20.42 -8.54 8.84
N ARG A 46 -19.57 -8.49 7.81
CA ARG A 46 -20.01 -8.41 6.40
C ARG A 46 -20.79 -9.66 5.99
N ARG A 47 -20.37 -10.86 6.39
CA ARG A 47 -21.10 -12.11 6.14
C ARG A 47 -22.46 -12.13 6.83
N MET A 48 -22.51 -11.70 8.09
CA MET A 48 -23.76 -11.60 8.85
C MET A 48 -24.74 -10.61 8.21
N LEU A 49 -24.26 -9.44 7.76
CA LEU A 49 -25.07 -8.46 7.06
C LEU A 49 -25.54 -8.95 5.69
N ALA A 50 -24.69 -9.65 4.94
CA ALA A 50 -25.06 -10.26 3.65
C ALA A 50 -26.08 -11.41 3.79
N GLY A 51 -26.07 -12.12 4.93
CA GLY A 51 -27.04 -13.17 5.25
C GLY A 51 -28.41 -12.68 5.74
N GLY A 52 -28.53 -11.41 6.13
CA GLY A 52 -29.75 -10.84 6.74
C GLY A 52 -30.59 -9.92 5.85
N ALA A 53 -30.08 -9.45 4.71
CA ALA A 53 -30.84 -8.56 3.83
C ALA A 53 -30.37 -8.65 2.37
N VAL A 54 -31.07 -9.44 1.56
CA VAL A 54 -31.13 -9.23 0.11
C VAL A 54 -32.59 -9.07 -0.29
N THR A 55 -33.15 -7.92 0.07
CA THR A 55 -34.32 -7.33 -0.59
C THR A 55 -33.93 -5.92 -1.02
N GLY A 56 -33.58 -5.75 -2.30
CA GLY A 56 -33.21 -4.45 -2.88
C GLY A 56 -32.05 -4.52 -3.86
N SER A 57 -32.33 -4.91 -5.09
CA SER A 57 -31.38 -4.97 -6.21
C SER A 57 -31.02 -3.57 -6.72
N ASP A 58 -29.99 -2.94 -6.14
CA ASP A 58 -29.26 -1.82 -6.76
C ASP A 58 -27.74 -1.87 -6.50
N ALA A 59 -27.25 -2.94 -5.86
CA ALA A 59 -25.83 -3.16 -5.70
C ALA A 59 -25.23 -3.50 -7.08
N PRO A 60 -24.17 -2.79 -7.54
CA PRO A 60 -23.54 -3.10 -8.81
C PRO A 60 -23.06 -4.55 -8.82
N SER A 61 -23.39 -5.25 -9.89
CA SER A 61 -22.96 -6.63 -10.13
C SER A 61 -21.43 -6.73 -10.14
N PRO A 62 -20.84 -7.91 -9.87
CA PRO A 62 -19.39 -8.10 -9.94
C PRO A 62 -18.76 -7.64 -11.26
N ALA A 63 -19.48 -7.82 -12.38
CA ALA A 63 -19.05 -7.35 -13.70
C ALA A 63 -19.01 -5.80 -13.79
N GLN A 64 -20.00 -5.12 -13.23
CA GLN A 64 -20.02 -3.65 -13.20
C GLN A 64 -18.93 -3.07 -12.30
N ARG A 65 -18.66 -3.70 -11.15
CA ARG A 65 -17.54 -3.29 -10.27
C ARG A 65 -16.20 -3.47 -10.95
N SER A 66 -15.98 -4.61 -11.61
CA SER A 66 -14.76 -4.89 -12.37
C SER A 66 -14.54 -3.84 -13.48
N ALA A 67 -15.58 -3.50 -14.24
CA ALA A 67 -15.49 -2.48 -15.29
C ALA A 67 -15.15 -1.07 -14.76
N VAL A 68 -15.66 -0.71 -13.58
CA VAL A 68 -15.30 0.56 -12.90
C VAL A 68 -13.83 0.53 -12.47
N HIS A 69 -13.37 -0.56 -11.85
CA HIS A 69 -11.99 -0.70 -11.39
C HIS A 69 -10.99 -0.70 -12.55
N GLU A 70 -11.30 -1.37 -13.65
CA GLU A 70 -10.50 -1.29 -14.87
C GLU A 70 -10.34 0.16 -15.38
N LYS A 71 -11.44 0.93 -15.37
CA LYS A 71 -11.39 2.35 -15.78
C LYS A 71 -10.50 3.15 -14.84
N ILE A 72 -10.55 2.89 -13.53
CA ILE A 72 -9.67 3.51 -12.54
C ILE A 72 -8.21 3.12 -12.78
N PHE A 73 -7.92 1.84 -13.01
CA PHE A 73 -6.57 1.35 -13.31
C PHE A 73 -6.00 2.02 -14.55
N ARG A 74 -6.76 2.14 -15.63
CA ARG A 74 -6.34 2.85 -16.84
C ARG A 74 -6.13 4.35 -16.63
N ALA A 75 -6.81 4.95 -15.66
CA ALA A 75 -6.63 6.36 -15.32
C ALA A 75 -5.42 6.59 -14.39
N MET A 76 -4.90 5.56 -13.71
CA MET A 76 -3.74 5.66 -12.82
C MET A 76 -2.43 5.85 -13.59
N THR A 77 -1.51 6.59 -13.01
CA THR A 77 -0.14 6.67 -13.54
C THR A 77 0.66 5.44 -13.11
N THR A 78 1.74 5.11 -13.81
CA THR A 78 2.62 3.98 -13.43
C THR A 78 3.18 4.14 -12.01
N LYS A 79 3.48 5.37 -11.58
CA LYS A 79 3.90 5.68 -10.20
C LYS A 79 2.82 5.31 -9.17
N GLN A 80 1.55 5.49 -9.52
CA GLN A 80 0.43 5.11 -8.65
C GLN A 80 0.21 3.60 -8.63
N HIS A 81 0.43 2.89 -9.76
CA HIS A 81 0.41 1.43 -9.81
C HIS A 81 1.51 0.80 -8.95
N VAL A 82 2.73 1.34 -9.04
CA VAL A 82 3.85 0.95 -8.16
C VAL A 82 3.47 1.06 -6.68
N VAL A 83 2.93 2.21 -6.28
CA VAL A 83 2.53 2.44 -4.89
C VAL A 83 1.38 1.53 -4.49
N MET A 84 0.37 1.34 -5.35
CA MET A 84 -0.75 0.42 -5.10
C MET A 84 -0.25 -1.00 -4.82
N GLN A 85 0.60 -1.57 -5.68
CA GLN A 85 1.10 -2.93 -5.48
C GLN A 85 1.92 -3.07 -4.19
N CYS A 86 2.76 -2.08 -3.86
CA CYS A 86 3.48 -2.10 -2.58
C CYS A 86 2.54 -1.98 -1.38
N VAL A 87 1.48 -1.16 -1.48
CA VAL A 87 0.49 -1.02 -0.41
C VAL A 87 -0.25 -2.33 -0.16
N LEU A 88 -0.63 -3.05 -1.23
CA LEU A 88 -1.27 -4.36 -1.15
C LEU A 88 -0.36 -5.45 -0.57
N LEU A 89 0.96 -5.28 -0.66
CA LEU A 89 1.93 -6.14 0.04
C LEU A 89 2.22 -5.69 1.48
N GLY A 90 1.53 -4.67 1.99
CA GLY A 90 1.70 -4.18 3.37
C GLY A 90 2.91 -3.26 3.60
N LEU A 91 3.60 -2.80 2.55
CA LEU A 91 4.82 -1.99 2.71
C LEU A 91 4.52 -0.59 3.27
N SER A 92 5.34 -0.14 4.20
CA SER A 92 5.34 1.23 4.71
C SER A 92 5.77 2.23 3.62
N ASN A 93 5.42 3.51 3.81
CA ASN A 93 5.86 4.56 2.87
C ASN A 93 7.39 4.67 2.80
N LYS A 94 8.09 4.32 3.89
CA LYS A 94 9.55 4.34 3.95
C LYS A 94 10.19 3.22 3.14
N GLU A 95 9.61 2.02 3.18
CA GLU A 95 10.03 0.91 2.33
C GLU A 95 9.76 1.19 0.85
N ILE A 96 8.62 1.83 0.55
CA ILE A 96 8.27 2.25 -0.81
C ILE A 96 9.25 3.33 -1.33
N GLU A 97 9.66 4.27 -0.49
CA GLU A 97 10.74 5.23 -0.81
C GLU A 97 12.02 4.48 -1.25
N GLY A 98 12.41 3.44 -0.51
CA GLY A 98 13.58 2.62 -0.82
C GLY A 98 13.50 1.95 -2.19
N ARG A 99 12.31 1.52 -2.61
CA ARG A 99 12.09 0.90 -3.93
C ARG A 99 12.05 1.94 -5.06
N MET A 100 11.34 3.03 -4.85
CA MET A 100 11.10 4.05 -5.87
C MET A 100 12.28 5.03 -6.05
N GLY A 101 13.11 5.21 -5.02
CA GLY A 101 14.16 6.22 -5.01
C GLY A 101 13.63 7.66 -4.95
N VAL A 102 12.51 7.87 -4.26
CA VAL A 102 11.89 9.18 -3.99
C VAL A 102 11.69 9.35 -2.48
N GLN A 103 11.51 10.57 -2.00
CA GLN A 103 11.31 10.81 -0.56
C GLN A 103 9.97 10.26 -0.07
N GLU A 104 9.90 9.81 1.20
CA GLU A 104 8.67 9.32 1.86
C GLU A 104 7.48 10.27 1.67
N ASN A 105 7.70 11.59 1.73
CA ASN A 105 6.62 12.56 1.58
C ASN A 105 6.04 12.57 0.14
N THR A 106 6.88 12.31 -0.85
CA THR A 106 6.45 12.10 -2.24
C THR A 106 5.64 10.82 -2.38
N VAL A 107 6.03 9.75 -1.67
CA VAL A 107 5.22 8.51 -1.60
C VAL A 107 3.84 8.80 -1.01
N LYS A 108 3.75 9.57 0.08
CA LYS A 108 2.45 9.99 0.68
C LYS A 108 1.58 10.71 -0.34
N THR A 109 2.14 11.60 -1.16
CA THR A 109 1.42 12.25 -2.26
C THR A 109 0.88 11.24 -3.27
N TYR A 110 1.69 10.25 -3.67
CA TYR A 110 1.25 9.20 -4.59
C TYR A 110 0.16 8.30 -3.99
N VAL A 111 0.28 7.90 -2.72
CA VAL A 111 -0.75 7.15 -1.99
C VAL A 111 -2.06 7.93 -1.97
N ARG A 112 -2.04 9.20 -1.56
CA ARG A 112 -3.24 10.05 -1.51
C ARG A 112 -3.89 10.20 -2.88
N GLY A 113 -3.09 10.48 -3.91
CA GLY A 113 -3.60 10.61 -5.27
C GLY A 113 -4.15 9.30 -5.83
N MET A 114 -3.60 8.16 -5.43
CA MET A 114 -4.11 6.83 -5.79
C MET A 114 -5.44 6.55 -5.07
N LEU A 115 -5.50 6.70 -3.74
CA LEU A 115 -6.74 6.48 -2.97
C LEU A 115 -7.88 7.39 -3.43
N GLY A 116 -7.56 8.65 -3.79
CA GLY A 116 -8.53 9.58 -4.36
C GLY A 116 -9.16 9.11 -5.67
N LYS A 117 -8.48 8.27 -6.47
CA LYS A 117 -9.05 7.68 -7.70
C LYS A 117 -10.04 6.54 -7.40
N PHE A 118 -9.90 5.88 -6.26
CA PHE A 118 -10.85 4.89 -5.76
C PHE A 118 -11.94 5.51 -4.85
N GLY A 119 -11.85 6.80 -4.54
CA GLY A 119 -12.74 7.45 -3.57
C GLY A 119 -12.52 6.99 -2.13
N LEU A 120 -11.35 6.44 -1.81
CA LEU A 120 -11.02 5.87 -0.51
C LEU A 120 -10.30 6.87 0.40
N SER A 121 -10.50 6.72 1.70
CA SER A 121 -9.83 7.55 2.72
C SER A 121 -8.69 6.83 3.43
N SER A 122 -8.63 5.50 3.35
CA SER A 122 -7.64 4.66 4.02
C SER A 122 -7.01 3.65 3.08
N ARG A 123 -5.71 3.42 3.26
CA ARG A 123 -4.96 2.39 2.54
C ARG A 123 -5.43 0.96 2.84
N HIS A 124 -6.02 0.72 4.01
CA HIS A 124 -6.58 -0.59 4.38
C HIS A 124 -7.84 -0.93 3.57
N GLN A 125 -8.63 0.09 3.20
CA GLN A 125 -9.82 -0.13 2.37
C GLN A 125 -9.44 -0.60 0.97
N LEU A 126 -8.25 -0.21 0.48
CA LEU A 126 -7.79 -0.53 -0.87
C LEU A 126 -7.76 -2.03 -1.14
N GLU A 127 -7.29 -2.84 -0.19
CA GLU A 127 -7.15 -4.29 -0.35
C GLU A 127 -8.49 -4.95 -0.67
N GLY A 128 -9.52 -4.66 0.13
CA GLY A 128 -10.86 -5.20 -0.07
C GLY A 128 -11.56 -4.68 -1.33
N GLU A 129 -11.15 -3.52 -1.86
CA GLU A 129 -11.72 -2.96 -3.09
C GLU A 129 -11.08 -3.55 -4.35
N VAL A 130 -9.76 -3.76 -4.36
CA VAL A 130 -9.05 -4.06 -5.61
C VAL A 130 -8.73 -5.55 -5.81
N SER A 131 -8.84 -6.40 -4.78
CA SER A 131 -8.47 -7.82 -4.88
C SER A 131 -9.23 -8.54 -5.99
N ASP A 132 -10.57 -8.49 -5.96
CA ASP A 132 -11.42 -9.18 -6.94
C ASP A 132 -11.15 -8.70 -8.38
N ALA A 133 -10.92 -7.39 -8.55
CA ALA A 133 -10.67 -6.79 -9.85
C ALA A 133 -9.27 -7.11 -10.39
N LEU A 134 -8.26 -7.22 -9.53
CA LEU A 134 -6.92 -7.66 -9.92
C LEU A 134 -6.91 -9.14 -10.29
N ASP A 135 -7.67 -9.98 -9.60
CA ASP A 135 -7.76 -11.41 -9.88
C ASP A 135 -8.53 -11.68 -11.18
N SER A 136 -9.55 -10.88 -11.50
CA SER A 136 -10.31 -11.03 -12.73
C SER A 136 -9.60 -10.52 -13.99
N MET A 137 -8.66 -9.57 -13.84
CA MET A 137 -7.99 -8.93 -14.97
C MET A 137 -6.79 -9.77 -15.45
N THR A 138 -6.61 -9.93 -16.76
CA THR A 138 -5.44 -10.67 -17.26
C THR A 138 -4.14 -9.89 -17.01
N ASP A 139 -3.00 -10.57 -17.02
CA ASP A 139 -1.71 -9.89 -16.85
C ASP A 139 -1.42 -8.92 -18.01
N ALA A 140 -1.80 -9.28 -19.24
CA ALA A 140 -1.67 -8.41 -20.41
C ALA A 140 -2.51 -7.14 -20.28
N ASP A 141 -3.76 -7.26 -19.79
CA ASP A 141 -4.63 -6.09 -19.57
C ASP A 141 -4.10 -5.20 -18.44
N TYR A 142 -3.52 -5.80 -17.39
CA TYR A 142 -2.87 -5.06 -16.31
C TYR A 142 -1.63 -4.30 -16.80
N GLU A 143 -0.77 -4.95 -17.58
CA GLU A 143 0.42 -4.32 -18.16
C GLU A 143 0.02 -3.16 -19.06
N ALA A 144 -1.01 -3.32 -19.90
CA ALA A 144 -1.53 -2.23 -20.72
C ALA A 144 -2.05 -1.06 -19.87
N ALA A 145 -2.81 -1.32 -18.81
CA ALA A 145 -3.36 -0.30 -17.92
C ALA A 145 -2.30 0.41 -17.06
N SER A 146 -1.18 -0.25 -16.77
CA SER A 146 -0.14 0.27 -15.87
C SER A 146 1.03 0.94 -16.59
N GLY A 147 1.03 0.97 -17.92
CA GLY A 147 2.15 1.47 -18.71
C GLY A 147 3.32 0.48 -18.81
N GLY A 148 3.02 -0.82 -18.78
CA GLY A 148 3.98 -1.92 -18.93
C GLY A 148 4.50 -2.51 -17.63
N LEU A 149 3.88 -2.20 -16.48
CA LEU A 149 4.28 -2.74 -15.18
C LEU A 149 3.57 -4.09 -14.95
N PRO A 150 4.29 -5.20 -14.70
CA PRO A 150 3.63 -6.47 -14.39
C PRO A 150 2.85 -6.41 -13.07
N LYS A 151 1.77 -7.17 -12.96
CA LYS A 151 0.96 -7.27 -11.73
C LYS A 151 1.76 -7.81 -10.54
N SER A 152 2.76 -8.65 -10.81
CA SER A 152 3.64 -9.24 -9.80
C SER A 152 4.84 -8.36 -9.44
N TRP A 153 5.02 -7.19 -10.07
CA TRP A 153 6.23 -6.37 -9.93
C TRP A 153 6.66 -6.14 -8.48
N ALA A 154 5.72 -5.79 -7.58
CA ALA A 154 6.09 -5.54 -6.18
C ALA A 154 6.49 -6.83 -5.44
N ARG A 155 5.94 -7.99 -5.81
CA ARG A 155 6.30 -9.28 -5.20
C ARG A 155 7.68 -9.72 -5.67
N ASP A 156 7.97 -9.53 -6.95
CA ASP A 156 9.20 -9.98 -7.61
C ASP A 156 10.27 -8.88 -7.63
N TRP A 157 10.10 -7.81 -6.85
CA TRP A 157 10.96 -6.64 -6.91
C TRP A 157 12.40 -6.99 -6.49
N VAL A 158 13.36 -6.51 -7.29
CA VAL A 158 14.80 -6.66 -7.03
C VAL A 158 15.51 -5.32 -7.07
N LYS A 159 16.63 -5.19 -6.35
CA LYS A 159 17.38 -3.92 -6.22
C LYS A 159 17.79 -3.31 -7.57
N LYS A 160 18.08 -4.15 -8.57
CA LYS A 160 18.32 -3.74 -9.97
C LYS A 160 17.03 -3.92 -10.78
N ASP A 161 16.02 -3.13 -10.45
CA ASP A 161 14.68 -3.26 -11.03
C ASP A 161 14.70 -3.00 -12.55
N PRO A 162 14.34 -3.98 -13.41
CA PRO A 162 14.26 -3.79 -14.86
C PRO A 162 13.17 -2.80 -15.29
N PHE A 163 12.12 -2.62 -14.48
CA PHE A 163 10.98 -1.74 -14.77
C PHE A 163 11.17 -0.32 -14.25
N LYS A 164 12.31 -0.01 -13.62
CA LYS A 164 12.58 1.29 -12.99
C LYS A 164 12.29 2.48 -13.92
N LYS A 165 12.61 2.36 -15.22
CA LYS A 165 12.39 3.42 -16.21
C LYS A 165 10.92 3.81 -16.39
N LEU A 166 9.97 2.93 -16.07
CA LEU A 166 8.54 3.18 -16.24
C LEU A 166 8.00 4.19 -15.20
N TYR A 167 8.62 4.25 -14.03
CA TYR A 167 8.17 5.12 -12.92
C TYR A 167 9.26 6.08 -12.42
N TYR A 168 10.51 5.93 -12.88
CA TYR A 168 11.64 6.80 -12.54
C TYR A 168 11.93 7.78 -13.68
N GLY A 169 11.52 9.03 -13.50
CA GLY A 169 11.69 10.11 -14.48
C GLY A 169 10.80 11.32 -14.17
N LYS A 170 11.21 12.51 -14.60
CA LYS A 170 10.37 13.71 -14.53
C LYS A 170 9.14 13.46 -15.40
N THR A 171 7.96 13.52 -14.79
CA THR A 171 6.70 13.68 -15.53
C THR A 171 6.89 14.93 -16.39
N ARG A 172 6.83 14.75 -17.72
CA ARG A 172 6.92 15.85 -18.68
C ARG A 172 5.67 16.71 -18.60
#